data_AF-A0A3B8PXR1-F1
#
_entry.id   AF-A0A3B8PXR1-F1
#
_cell.length_a   1.000
_cell.length_b   1.000
_cell.length_c   1.000
_cell.angle_alpha   90.00
_cell.angle_beta   90.00
_cell.angle_gamma   90.00
#
_symmetry.space_group_name_H-M   'P 1'
#
loop_
_entity.id
_entity.type
_entity.pdbx_description
1 polymer ?
#
loop_
_entity_poly.entity_id
_entity_poly.type
_entity_poly.pdbx_seq_one_letter_code
_entity_poly.pdbx_strand_id
1 'polypeptide(L)'
;MVFVSVSRASDGQPVTGLGLDNFRIASSAGSILDPKPVLVSEVEWEPATGEPAGCYRLSIERGHSVTDKPGDVSQWSKGETYSFGVQVRIFETHQIDGRPVQVPVDWGQVVLAIESLGT
;
A
#
# COMPACT_ATOMS: atom_id res chain seq x y z
N MET A 1 -5.22 9.28 3.93
CA MET A 1 -4.79 8.93 2.56
C MET A 1 -3.28 9.11 2.47
N VAL A 2 -2.59 8.31 1.67
CA VAL A 2 -1.14 8.47 1.40
C VAL A 2 -0.86 8.34 -0.09
N PHE A 3 0.15 9.05 -0.59
CA PHE A 3 0.63 8.94 -1.96
C PHE A 3 1.97 8.21 -1.97
N VAL A 4 2.15 7.30 -2.92
CA VAL A 4 3.34 6.46 -3.04
C VAL A 4 3.83 6.51 -4.49
N SER A 5 5.14 6.74 -4.66
CA SER A 5 5.80 6.63 -5.95
C SER A 5 6.41 5.25 -6.12
N VAL A 6 6.28 4.66 -7.32
CA VAL A 6 6.86 3.36 -7.65
C VAL A 6 7.65 3.46 -8.95
N SER A 7 8.94 3.18 -8.86
CA SER A 7 9.85 3.10 -10.01
C SER A 7 10.71 1.85 -9.93
N ARG A 8 11.21 1.42 -11.08
CA ARG A 8 12.15 0.31 -11.15
C ARG A 8 13.52 0.76 -10.67
N ALA A 9 14.12 -0.02 -9.78
CA ALA A 9 15.45 0.29 -9.26
C ALA A 9 16.55 0.29 -10.34
N SER A 10 16.35 -0.45 -11.44
CA SER A 10 17.35 -0.63 -12.49
C SER A 10 17.50 0.56 -13.44
N ASP A 11 16.40 1.20 -13.83
CA ASP A 11 16.35 2.22 -14.88
C ASP A 11 15.54 3.46 -14.49
N GLY A 12 14.98 3.49 -13.28
CA GLY A 12 14.17 4.60 -12.77
C GLY A 12 12.83 4.77 -13.49
N GLN A 13 12.46 3.87 -14.41
CA GLN A 13 11.21 3.96 -15.17
C GLN A 13 9.99 3.74 -14.27
N PRO A 14 8.85 4.36 -14.58
CA PRO A 14 7.66 4.26 -13.77
C PRO A 14 7.11 2.83 -13.85
N VAL A 15 6.70 2.29 -12.71
CA VAL A 15 5.86 1.10 -12.70
C VAL A 15 4.41 1.58 -12.74
N THR A 16 3.71 1.24 -13.83
CA THR A 16 2.31 1.62 -14.06
C THR A 16 1.38 0.40 -13.98
N GLY A 17 0.08 0.63 -13.86
CA GLY A 17 -0.95 -0.42 -13.86
C GLY A 17 -1.11 -1.19 -12.54
N LEU A 18 -0.55 -0.69 -11.43
CA LEU A 18 -0.72 -1.33 -10.12
C LEU A 18 -2.12 -1.08 -9.54
N GLY A 19 -2.75 -2.15 -9.07
CA GLY A 19 -4.06 -2.14 -8.43
C GLY A 19 -4.00 -2.49 -6.94
N LEU A 20 -5.17 -2.70 -6.33
CA LEU A 20 -5.31 -2.99 -4.91
C LEU A 20 -4.43 -4.15 -4.43
N ASP A 21 -4.40 -5.25 -5.21
CA ASP A 21 -3.68 -6.48 -4.86
C ASP A 21 -2.15 -6.31 -4.84
N ASN A 22 -1.64 -5.28 -5.52
CA ASN A 22 -0.22 -4.96 -5.59
C ASN A 22 0.30 -4.26 -4.33
N PHE A 23 -0.56 -3.79 -3.43
CA PHE A 23 -0.14 -3.10 -2.22
C PHE A 23 -0.53 -3.91 -0.98
N ARG A 24 0.42 -4.03 -0.05
CA ARG A 24 0.20 -4.62 1.27
C ARG A 24 0.71 -3.65 2.33
N ILE A 25 -0.03 -3.53 3.42
CA ILE A 25 0.44 -2.81 4.60
C ILE A 25 0.99 -3.82 5.60
N ALA A 26 2.15 -3.52 6.17
CA ALA A 26 2.80 -4.31 7.20
C ALA A 26 2.88 -3.48 8.48
N SER A 27 2.28 -3.94 9.57
CA SER A 27 2.37 -3.28 10.87
C SER A 27 3.46 -3.92 11.74
N SER A 28 4.18 -3.09 12.52
CA SER A 28 5.27 -3.53 13.39
C SER A 28 4.81 -4.38 14.58
N ALA A 29 3.51 -4.41 14.89
CA ALA A 29 3.00 -4.96 16.15
C ALA A 29 2.62 -6.44 16.12
N GLY A 30 2.78 -7.18 15.00
CA GLY A 30 2.29 -8.57 14.89
C GLY A 30 0.80 -8.72 15.23
N SER A 31 0.06 -7.61 15.19
CA SER A 31 -1.26 -7.43 15.74
C SER A 31 -2.27 -7.32 14.60
N ILE A 32 -3.35 -8.07 14.74
CA ILE A 32 -4.51 -8.26 13.85
C ILE A 32 -5.29 -6.94 13.59
N LEU A 33 -4.80 -5.79 14.07
CA LEU A 33 -5.29 -4.46 13.70
C LEU A 33 -5.03 -4.09 12.23
N ASP A 34 -4.59 -5.07 11.41
CA ASP A 34 -4.01 -4.94 10.08
C ASP A 34 -4.66 -3.81 9.29
N PRO A 35 -4.05 -2.60 9.31
CA PRO A 35 -4.47 -1.58 8.38
C PRO A 35 -4.31 -2.17 6.99
N LYS A 36 -5.27 -1.92 6.12
CA LYS A 36 -5.28 -2.51 4.78
C LYS A 36 -5.58 -1.43 3.75
N PRO A 37 -5.01 -1.54 2.55
CA PRO A 37 -5.47 -0.68 1.47
C PRO A 37 -6.89 -1.11 1.13
N VAL A 38 -7.77 -0.14 0.91
CA VAL A 38 -9.15 -0.37 0.45
C VAL A 38 -9.43 0.25 -0.90
N LEU A 39 -8.62 1.25 -1.28
CA LEU A 39 -8.65 1.85 -2.59
C LEU A 39 -7.24 2.19 -3.01
N VAL A 40 -6.92 1.84 -4.24
CA VAL A 40 -5.69 2.22 -4.94
C VAL A 40 -6.11 2.82 -6.27
N SER A 41 -5.61 4.01 -6.56
CA SER A 41 -5.78 4.65 -7.86
C SER A 41 -4.45 5.22 -8.32
N GLU A 42 -4.04 4.86 -9.53
CA GLU A 42 -2.96 5.55 -10.23
C GLU A 42 -3.40 6.98 -10.54
N VAL A 43 -2.53 7.94 -10.29
CA VAL A 43 -2.79 9.38 -10.46
C VAL A 43 -1.65 10.01 -11.23
N GLU A 44 -1.94 11.11 -11.92
CA GLU A 44 -0.88 11.91 -12.53
C GLU A 44 -0.12 12.68 -11.44
N TRP A 45 1.20 12.77 -11.62
CA TRP A 45 2.00 13.71 -10.86
C TRP A 45 1.56 15.14 -11.13
N GLU A 46 1.79 16.03 -10.16
CA GLU A 46 1.55 17.45 -10.40
C GLU A 46 2.41 17.92 -11.59
N PRO A 47 1.86 18.72 -12.52
CA PRO A 47 2.48 19.02 -13.82
C PRO A 47 3.89 19.62 -13.75
N ALA A 48 4.30 20.13 -12.59
CA ALA A 48 5.62 20.72 -12.36
C ALA A 48 6.71 19.70 -11.95
N THR A 49 6.34 18.47 -11.55
CA THR A 49 7.29 17.58 -10.85
C THR A 49 8.15 16.71 -11.76
N GLY A 50 7.78 16.48 -13.02
CA GLY A 50 8.63 15.79 -14.00
C GLY A 50 9.16 14.41 -13.56
N GLU A 51 8.53 13.80 -12.55
CA GLU A 51 9.08 12.64 -11.85
C GLU A 51 8.83 11.37 -12.67
N PRO A 52 9.87 10.57 -13.00
CA PRO A 52 9.73 9.40 -13.85
C PRO A 52 9.14 8.18 -13.11
N ALA A 53 8.45 8.36 -11.98
CA ALA A 53 7.86 7.28 -11.19
C ALA A 53 6.34 7.18 -11.44
N GLY A 54 5.75 6.00 -11.25
CA GLY A 54 4.29 5.87 -11.20
C GLY A 54 3.78 6.46 -9.87
N CYS A 55 2.71 7.24 -9.87
CA CYS A 55 2.14 7.83 -8.66
C CYS A 55 0.83 7.16 -8.28
N TYR A 56 0.71 6.73 -7.04
CA TYR A 56 -0.44 5.98 -6.53
C TYR A 56 -1.01 6.64 -5.29
N ARG A 57 -2.33 6.86 -5.31
CA ARG A 57 -3.09 7.27 -4.15
C ARG A 57 -3.67 6.05 -3.46
N LEU A 58 -3.32 5.86 -2.19
CA LEU A 58 -3.79 4.77 -1.33
C LEU A 58 -4.73 5.32 -0.25
N SER A 59 -5.93 4.72 -0.16
CA SER A 59 -6.80 4.83 1.00
C SER A 59 -6.56 3.63 1.90
N ILE A 60 -6.16 3.89 3.13
CA ILE A 60 -5.86 2.86 4.13
C ILE A 60 -6.92 2.95 5.22
N GLU A 61 -7.59 1.84 5.47
CA GLU A 61 -8.47 1.67 6.62
C GLU A 61 -7.68 1.11 7.79
N ARG A 62 -8.03 1.55 9.00
CA ARG A 62 -7.54 0.95 10.23
C ARG A 62 -8.29 -0.37 10.45
N GLY A 63 -7.57 -1.45 10.74
CA GLY A 63 -8.21 -2.71 11.11
C GLY A 63 -8.91 -2.61 12.47
N HIS A 64 -9.92 -3.46 12.69
CA HIS A 64 -10.72 -3.45 13.91
C HIS A 64 -9.89 -3.70 15.16
N SER A 65 -10.01 -2.79 16.12
CA SER A 65 -9.56 -3.03 17.48
C SER A 65 -10.45 -4.05 18.17
N VAL A 66 -9.87 -4.83 19.07
CA VAL A 66 -10.60 -5.77 19.94
C VAL A 66 -11.66 -5.04 20.78
N THR A 67 -11.52 -3.72 20.93
CA THR A 67 -12.46 -2.82 21.60
C THR A 67 -13.58 -2.31 20.71
N ASP A 68 -13.46 -2.47 19.38
CA ASP A 68 -14.44 -1.95 18.43
C ASP A 68 -15.61 -2.94 18.31
N LYS A 69 -16.82 -2.41 18.19
CA LYS A 69 -18.00 -3.28 18.00
C LYS A 69 -17.93 -3.94 16.62
N PRO A 70 -18.35 -5.21 16.49
CA PRO A 70 -18.45 -5.86 15.19
C PRO A 70 -19.30 -5.02 14.22
N GLY A 71 -18.70 -4.54 13.13
CA GLY A 71 -19.37 -3.75 12.10
C GLY A 71 -19.08 -2.24 12.14
N ASP A 72 -18.38 -1.72 13.15
CA ASP A 72 -17.96 -0.30 13.18
C ASP A 72 -16.62 -0.11 12.48
N VAL A 73 -16.56 0.75 11.45
CA VAL A 73 -15.30 1.14 10.80
C VAL A 73 -14.43 1.86 11.82
N SER A 74 -13.25 1.29 12.10
CA SER A 74 -12.30 1.87 13.05
C SER A 74 -11.76 3.18 12.51
N GLN A 75 -11.96 4.25 13.27
CA GLN A 75 -11.50 5.58 12.88
C GLN A 75 -10.04 5.78 13.25
N TRP A 76 -9.36 6.61 12.47
CA TRP A 76 -8.04 7.12 12.82
C TRP A 76 -8.21 8.21 13.87
N SER A 77 -7.55 8.09 15.02
CA SER A 77 -7.59 9.12 16.06
C SER A 77 -6.82 10.35 15.58
N LYS A 78 -7.38 11.55 15.75
CA LYS A 78 -6.69 12.80 15.40
C LYS A 78 -5.50 13.05 16.34
N GLY A 79 -4.36 13.45 15.78
CA GLY A 79 -3.13 13.76 16.51
C GLY A 79 -2.32 12.53 16.94
N GLU A 80 -2.83 11.32 16.72
CA GLU A 80 -2.04 10.09 16.93
C GLU A 80 -1.10 9.84 15.74
N THR A 81 0.11 9.38 16.05
CA THR A 81 1.08 8.92 15.05
C THR A 81 0.91 7.43 14.80
N TYR A 82 0.72 7.07 13.54
CA TYR A 82 0.64 5.69 13.07
C TYR A 82 1.87 5.35 12.25
N SER A 83 2.50 4.21 12.56
CA SER A 83 3.66 3.71 11.82
C SER A 83 3.32 2.39 11.14
N PHE A 84 3.59 2.30 9.84
CA PHE A 84 3.38 1.09 9.05
C PHE A 84 4.31 1.04 7.84
N GLY A 85 4.62 -0.17 7.39
CA GLY A 85 5.27 -0.45 6.12
C GLY A 85 4.26 -0.52 4.98
N VAL A 86 4.61 0.02 3.82
CA VAL A 86 3.91 -0.21 2.56
C VAL A 86 4.82 -1.10 1.70
N GLN A 87 4.34 -2.30 1.37
CA GLN A 87 5.01 -3.27 0.51
C GLN A 87 4.32 -3.29 -0.86
N VAL A 88 5.10 -3.10 -1.92
CA VAL A 88 4.67 -3.26 -3.31
C VAL A 88 4.98 -4.68 -3.76
N ARG A 89 4.02 -5.30 -4.43
CA ARG A 89 4.08 -6.66 -4.97
C ARG A 89 3.68 -6.65 -6.43
N ILE A 90 4.34 -7.47 -7.22
CA ILE A 90 3.87 -7.82 -8.56
C ILE A 90 3.49 -9.29 -8.61
N PHE A 91 2.81 -9.69 -9.67
CA PHE A 91 2.48 -11.08 -9.92
C PHE A 91 3.30 -11.55 -11.11
N GLU A 92 4.23 -12.46 -10.84
CA GLU A 92 5.04 -13.09 -11.88
C GLU A 92 4.39 -14.41 -12.29
N THR A 93 4.47 -14.71 -13.58
CA THR A 93 3.96 -16.00 -14.09
C THR A 93 5.05 -17.05 -14.03
N HIS A 94 4.86 -18.07 -13.20
CA HIS A 94 5.75 -19.22 -13.07
C HIS A 94 5.09 -20.47 -13.64
N GLN A 95 5.88 -21.44 -14.11
CA GLN A 95 5.38 -22.75 -14.56
C GLN A 95 5.59 -23.78 -13.45
N ILE A 96 4.49 -24.26 -12.86
CA ILE A 96 4.50 -25.29 -11.81
C ILE A 96 3.69 -26.47 -12.33
N ASP A 97 4.32 -27.64 -12.43
CA ASP A 97 3.73 -28.87 -12.99
C ASP A 97 3.05 -28.67 -14.36
N GLY A 98 3.68 -27.86 -15.23
CA GLY A 98 3.19 -27.56 -16.58
C GLY A 98 1.98 -26.61 -16.63
N ARG A 99 1.64 -25.94 -15.53
CA ARG A 99 0.56 -24.94 -15.47
C ARG A 99 1.12 -23.55 -15.15
N PRO A 100 0.63 -22.48 -15.81
CA PRO A 100 0.97 -21.11 -15.44
C PRO A 100 0.31 -20.75 -14.10
N VAL A 101 1.10 -20.29 -13.14
CA VAL A 101 0.66 -19.83 -11.83
C VAL A 101 1.17 -18.42 -11.60
N GLN A 102 0.29 -17.52 -11.16
CA GLN A 102 0.69 -16.18 -10.71
C GLN A 102 1.23 -16.28 -9.29
N VAL A 103 2.51 -15.93 -9.11
CA VAL A 103 3.17 -15.92 -7.81
C VAL A 103 3.42 -14.46 -7.42
N PRO A 104 2.95 -14.00 -6.25
CA PRO A 104 3.28 -12.66 -5.78
C PRO A 104 4.77 -12.57 -5.43
N VAL A 105 5.43 -11.54 -5.95
CA VAL A 105 6.84 -11.24 -5.66
C VAL A 105 6.93 -9.83 -5.08
N ASP A 106 7.58 -9.73 -3.93
CA ASP A 106 7.82 -8.48 -3.24
C ASP A 106 8.88 -7.65 -4.00
N TRP A 107 8.51 -6.46 -4.47
CA TRP A 107 9.37 -5.59 -5.28
C TRP A 107 9.99 -4.43 -4.50
N GLY A 108 9.38 -4.01 -3.39
CA GLY A 108 9.95 -2.96 -2.55
C GLY A 108 9.07 -2.60 -1.36
N GLN A 109 9.69 -2.07 -0.31
CA GLN A 109 9.01 -1.63 0.89
C GLN A 109 9.49 -0.26 1.35
N VAL A 110 8.58 0.51 1.94
CA VAL A 110 8.89 1.75 2.66
C VAL A 110 8.18 1.75 4.00
N VAL A 111 8.86 2.22 5.05
CA VAL A 111 8.24 2.44 6.37
C VAL A 111 7.90 3.91 6.50
N LEU A 112 6.65 4.18 6.89
CA LEU A 112 6.11 5.53 7.05
C LEU A 112 5.65 5.70 8.50
N ALA A 113 5.86 6.89 9.04
CA ALA A 113 5.23 7.35 10.26
C ALA A 113 4.43 8.61 9.91
N ILE A 114 3.11 8.56 10.12
CA ILE A 114 2.19 9.64 9.75
C ILE A 114 1.39 10.09 10.96
N GLU A 115 1.23 11.40 11.11
CA GLU A 115 0.27 11.96 12.06
C GLU A 115 -1.13 11.96 11.42
N SER A 116 -2.09 11.36 12.11
CA SER A 116 -3.47 11.31 11.64
C SER A 116 -4.17 12.65 11.88
N LEU A 117 -4.83 13.16 10.84
CA LEU A 117 -5.70 14.33 10.96
C LEU A 117 -7.11 14.00 11.48
N GLY A 118 -7.37 12.72 11.78
CA GLY A 118 -8.70 12.20 12.07
C GLY A 118 -9.45 11.79 10.80
N THR A 119 -10.43 10.89 10.97
CA THR A 119 -11.42 10.49 9.95
C THR A 119 -12.79 10.33 10.58
#